data_AF-A0A8X7CI98-F1
#
_entry.id   AF-A0A8X7CI98-F1
#
_cell.length_a   1.000
_cell.length_b   1.000
_cell.length_c   1.000
_cell.angle_alpha   90.00
_cell.angle_beta   90.00
_cell.angle_gamma   90.00
#
_symmetry.space_group_name_H-M   'P 1'
#
loop_
_entity.id
_entity.type
_entity.pdbx_description
1 polymer ?
#
loop_
_entity_poly.entity_id
_entity_poly.type
_entity_poly.pdbx_seq_one_letter_code
_entity_poly.pdbx_strand_id
1 'polypeptide(L)'
;MTSPESENNYDLLTISSKSRKKLLIKFKKLDEINAKHFYLNILKSIKEVVCDDNVNSLKNLCWLLEDISRIKKENDLQNYHKDQGENFNLVTLSCQKKACKVLEYLFSKRGKFLYNLIISICQKDHLLSDYDEYLHNSFYYAIRSNLVGLLHILVEKWLNDRNLEQLEDFLSNEYRELKLRRVFLTNEMEFLETIKTYIDLAISVDVTQKEGQLVVTRALQVMGEHLKNTIESPKLSDSMGKILLSSLPSNTRDVITSLRDSLSHDVEREDNTHFIRTVIEKKPQFFFKNVQQDISKIHVVIVDTLYKIKIGVIQKLMKEIGSCKQLNDVRDFFGPFRLSITSFASEVNDLDLDIAVVGDLGQLEELLSSLSSIMFNKTSYEKGLFEQINSLIQKEKERLYSVREAFLYNTFRLGDIFDTSLTGNASQMNYIHWLSKRFKKPKSEELSVSEELPTHEEPLMKIVSKLLKQIVDRAKLKIEINYDTYTILLKIVNFIKFEKGNIKWIKEFKGASDRKKRKR
;
A
#
# COMPACT_ATOMS: atom_id res chain seq x y z
N MET A 1 -39.60 -30.08 -38.57
CA MET A 1 -39.57 -30.05 -37.10
C MET A 1 -38.89 -28.76 -36.70
N THR A 2 -39.68 -27.75 -36.39
CA THR A 2 -39.23 -26.40 -36.01
C THR A 2 -39.00 -26.35 -34.50
N SER A 3 -37.80 -25.92 -34.09
CA SER A 3 -37.42 -25.64 -32.71
C SER A 3 -38.26 -24.48 -32.15
N PRO A 4 -38.83 -24.55 -30.94
CA PRO A 4 -39.50 -23.42 -30.32
C PRO A 4 -38.51 -22.64 -29.45
N GLU A 5 -37.61 -21.88 -30.08
CA GLU A 5 -36.98 -20.72 -29.44
C GLU A 5 -37.93 -19.52 -29.59
N SER A 6 -38.96 -19.47 -28.76
CA SER A 6 -39.66 -18.20 -28.50
C SER A 6 -39.07 -17.59 -27.24
N GLU A 7 -38.12 -16.66 -27.41
CA GLU A 7 -37.65 -15.77 -26.35
C GLU A 7 -38.83 -15.00 -25.76
N ASN A 8 -39.40 -15.51 -24.67
CA ASN A 8 -40.11 -14.66 -23.72
C ASN A 8 -39.02 -13.88 -22.96
N ASN A 9 -38.52 -12.80 -23.56
CA ASN A 9 -37.57 -11.91 -22.91
C ASN A 9 -38.35 -11.06 -21.89
N TYR A 10 -38.34 -11.49 -20.64
CA TYR A 10 -38.98 -10.77 -19.55
C TYR A 10 -38.08 -9.58 -19.20
N ASP A 11 -38.58 -8.34 -19.31
CA ASP A 11 -37.88 -7.17 -18.77
C ASP A 11 -37.93 -7.22 -17.24
N LEU A 12 -36.97 -7.95 -16.66
CA LEU A 12 -36.84 -8.19 -15.22
C LEU A 12 -36.01 -7.10 -14.53
N LEU A 13 -35.34 -6.22 -15.28
CA LEU A 13 -34.45 -5.18 -14.75
C LEU A 13 -35.21 -3.95 -14.23
N THR A 14 -36.46 -3.76 -14.70
CA THR A 14 -37.32 -2.61 -14.35
C THR A 14 -38.57 -3.01 -13.54
N ILE A 15 -38.50 -4.09 -12.77
CA ILE A 15 -39.66 -4.59 -12.00
C ILE A 15 -40.10 -3.56 -10.95
N SER A 16 -41.39 -3.20 -11.00
CA SER A 16 -42.11 -2.45 -9.98
C SER A 16 -42.98 -3.39 -9.13
N SER A 17 -43.47 -2.91 -7.99
CA SER A 17 -44.39 -3.67 -7.12
C SER A 17 -45.68 -4.10 -7.85
N LYS A 18 -46.13 -3.33 -8.86
CA LYS A 18 -47.31 -3.66 -9.69
C LYS A 18 -47.00 -4.72 -10.76
N SER A 19 -45.82 -4.71 -11.37
CA SER A 19 -45.44 -5.74 -12.35
C SER A 19 -45.09 -7.08 -11.69
N ARG A 20 -44.61 -7.09 -10.43
CA ARG A 20 -44.37 -8.31 -9.64
C ARG A 20 -45.57 -9.25 -9.55
N LYS A 21 -46.75 -8.74 -9.17
CA LYS A 21 -47.96 -9.57 -9.04
C LYS A 21 -48.36 -10.22 -10.37
N LYS A 22 -48.18 -9.50 -11.48
CA LYS A 22 -48.46 -10.01 -12.83
C LYS A 22 -47.49 -11.14 -13.20
N LEU A 23 -46.20 -10.96 -12.92
CA LEU A 23 -45.17 -11.97 -13.14
C LEU A 23 -45.42 -13.24 -12.31
N LEU A 24 -45.85 -13.11 -11.06
CA LEU A 24 -46.16 -14.26 -10.21
C LEU A 24 -47.38 -15.06 -10.71
N ILE A 25 -48.43 -14.38 -11.18
CA ILE A 25 -49.59 -15.03 -11.80
C ILE A 25 -49.18 -15.76 -13.08
N LYS A 26 -48.28 -15.16 -13.88
CA LYS A 26 -47.75 -15.79 -15.09
C LYS A 26 -46.94 -17.03 -14.73
N PHE A 27 -46.05 -16.95 -13.73
CA PHE A 27 -45.24 -18.07 -13.25
C PHE A 27 -46.09 -19.28 -12.82
N LYS A 28 -47.19 -19.06 -12.08
CA LYS A 28 -48.11 -20.13 -11.66
C LYS A 28 -48.77 -20.91 -12.80
N LYS A 29 -48.79 -20.34 -14.01
CA LYS A 29 -49.38 -20.96 -15.21
C LYS A 29 -48.35 -21.65 -16.12
N LEU A 30 -47.06 -21.54 -15.79
CA LEU A 30 -46.00 -22.14 -16.60
C LEU A 30 -45.93 -23.66 -16.33
N ASP A 31 -45.64 -24.43 -17.37
CA ASP A 31 -45.15 -25.80 -17.21
C ASP A 31 -43.75 -25.82 -16.58
N GLU A 32 -43.26 -27.01 -16.26
CA GLU A 32 -41.99 -27.19 -15.54
C GLU A 32 -40.77 -26.62 -16.30
N ILE A 33 -40.74 -26.77 -17.62
CA ILE A 33 -39.62 -26.34 -18.48
C ILE A 33 -39.57 -24.80 -18.53
N ASN A 34 -40.73 -24.18 -18.69
CA ASN A 34 -40.88 -22.74 -18.75
C ASN A 34 -40.71 -22.09 -17.37
N ALA A 35 -41.16 -22.75 -16.29
CA ALA A 35 -40.91 -22.31 -14.91
C ALA A 35 -39.42 -22.30 -14.59
N LYS A 36 -38.70 -23.34 -15.00
CA LYS A 36 -37.23 -23.40 -14.90
C LYS A 36 -36.56 -22.25 -15.65
N HIS A 37 -36.91 -22.03 -16.92
CA HIS A 37 -36.35 -20.91 -17.71
C HIS A 37 -36.62 -19.55 -17.06
N PHE A 38 -37.84 -19.34 -16.56
CA PHE A 38 -38.20 -18.11 -15.86
C PHE A 38 -37.35 -17.89 -14.61
N TYR A 39 -37.14 -18.94 -13.81
CA TYR A 39 -36.29 -18.90 -12.63
C TYR A 39 -34.83 -18.57 -12.99
N LEU A 40 -34.27 -19.20 -14.02
CA LEU A 40 -32.91 -18.93 -14.48
C LEU A 40 -32.73 -17.50 -14.98
N ASN A 41 -33.72 -16.94 -15.66
CA ASN A 41 -33.70 -15.54 -16.08
C ASN A 41 -33.67 -14.58 -14.87
N ILE A 42 -34.38 -14.90 -13.78
CA ILE A 42 -34.31 -14.10 -12.54
C ILE A 42 -32.89 -14.15 -11.96
N LEU A 43 -32.27 -15.33 -11.89
CA LEU A 43 -30.90 -15.46 -11.38
C LEU A 43 -29.89 -14.68 -12.25
N LYS A 44 -30.05 -14.72 -13.58
CA LYS A 44 -29.24 -13.92 -14.51
C LYS A 44 -29.41 -12.42 -14.26
N SER A 45 -30.65 -11.93 -14.15
CA SER A 45 -30.91 -10.52 -13.84
C SER A 45 -30.38 -10.12 -12.46
N ILE A 46 -30.37 -11.02 -11.47
CA ILE A 46 -29.72 -10.76 -10.18
C ILE A 46 -28.21 -10.55 -10.36
N LYS A 47 -27.52 -11.38 -11.15
CA LYS A 47 -26.09 -11.19 -11.46
C LYS A 47 -25.83 -9.83 -12.11
N GLU A 48 -26.66 -9.45 -13.09
CA GLU A 48 -26.57 -8.16 -13.79
C GLU A 48 -26.74 -6.98 -12.83
N VAL A 49 -27.79 -7.02 -11.99
CA VAL A 49 -28.06 -5.99 -10.99
C VAL A 49 -26.96 -5.87 -9.92
N VAL A 50 -26.30 -6.98 -9.57
CA VAL A 50 -25.13 -6.97 -8.68
C VAL A 50 -23.95 -6.26 -9.35
N CYS A 51 -23.75 -6.42 -10.66
CA CYS A 51 -22.70 -5.71 -11.39
C CYS A 51 -22.91 -4.18 -11.38
N ASP A 52 -24.15 -3.72 -11.32
CA ASP A 52 -24.51 -2.29 -11.30
C ASP A 52 -24.61 -1.69 -9.88
N ASP A 53 -24.35 -2.47 -8.83
CA ASP A 53 -24.54 -2.09 -7.42
C ASP A 53 -25.96 -1.53 -7.11
N ASN A 54 -26.97 -2.00 -7.86
CA ASN A 54 -28.34 -1.47 -7.81
C ASN A 54 -29.21 -2.23 -6.79
N VAL A 55 -29.15 -1.79 -5.54
CA VAL A 55 -29.89 -2.39 -4.41
C VAL A 55 -31.42 -2.37 -4.61
N ASN A 56 -31.99 -1.38 -5.29
CA ASN A 56 -33.44 -1.27 -5.44
C ASN A 56 -33.99 -2.32 -6.39
N SER A 57 -33.34 -2.52 -7.54
CA SER A 57 -33.69 -3.62 -8.45
C SER A 57 -33.44 -4.98 -7.80
N LEU A 58 -32.37 -5.11 -7.00
CA LEU A 58 -32.07 -6.35 -6.29
C LEU A 58 -33.17 -6.71 -5.30
N LYS A 59 -33.67 -5.73 -4.51
CA LYS A 59 -34.79 -5.93 -3.59
C LYS A 59 -36.04 -6.46 -4.30
N ASN A 60 -36.37 -5.90 -5.46
CA ASN A 60 -37.55 -6.31 -6.22
C ASN A 60 -37.42 -7.75 -6.74
N LEU A 61 -36.23 -8.12 -7.24
CA LEU A 61 -35.93 -9.47 -7.68
C LEU A 61 -35.92 -10.47 -6.50
N CYS A 62 -35.35 -10.10 -5.35
CA CYS A 62 -35.37 -10.91 -4.12
C CYS A 62 -36.80 -11.27 -3.71
N TRP A 63 -37.71 -10.30 -3.71
CA TRP A 63 -39.10 -10.55 -3.35
C TRP A 63 -39.82 -11.45 -4.34
N LEU A 64 -39.55 -11.31 -5.64
CA LEU A 64 -40.12 -12.21 -6.63
C LEU A 64 -39.63 -13.64 -6.42
N LEU A 65 -38.33 -13.80 -6.12
CA LEU A 65 -37.71 -15.09 -5.79
C LEU A 65 -38.33 -15.71 -4.52
N GLU A 66 -38.60 -14.90 -3.50
CA GLU A 66 -39.28 -15.32 -2.27
C GLU A 66 -40.71 -15.78 -2.51
N ASP A 67 -41.46 -15.08 -3.36
CA ASP A 67 -42.81 -15.49 -3.73
C ASP A 67 -42.79 -16.80 -4.54
N ILE A 68 -41.77 -17.01 -5.39
CA ILE A 68 -41.57 -18.26 -6.13
C ILE A 68 -41.21 -19.42 -5.20
N SER A 69 -40.34 -19.20 -4.22
CA SER A 69 -39.94 -20.24 -3.25
C SER A 69 -41.06 -20.68 -2.32
N ARG A 70 -42.15 -19.89 -2.22
CA ARG A 70 -43.39 -20.29 -1.53
C ARG A 70 -44.29 -21.17 -2.42
N ILE A 71 -44.10 -21.13 -3.73
CA ILE A 71 -44.90 -21.89 -4.71
C ILE A 71 -44.23 -23.21 -5.08
N LYS A 72 -42.91 -23.20 -5.28
CA LYS A 72 -42.10 -24.36 -5.64
C LYS A 72 -41.33 -24.87 -4.43
N LYS A 73 -41.19 -26.19 -4.31
CA LYS A 73 -40.42 -26.78 -3.22
C LYS A 73 -38.93 -26.53 -3.47
N GLU A 74 -38.16 -26.50 -2.38
CA GLU A 74 -36.73 -26.27 -2.42
C GLU A 74 -35.97 -27.28 -3.32
N ASN A 75 -36.37 -28.56 -3.29
CA ASN A 75 -35.80 -29.58 -4.17
C ASN A 75 -36.01 -29.28 -5.67
N ASP A 76 -37.15 -28.67 -6.03
CA ASP A 76 -37.45 -28.31 -7.41
C ASP A 76 -36.53 -27.16 -7.87
N LEU A 77 -36.33 -26.16 -7.00
CA LEU A 77 -35.43 -25.04 -7.26
C LEU A 77 -33.95 -25.46 -7.32
N GLN A 78 -33.54 -26.41 -6.47
CA GLN A 78 -32.21 -27.03 -6.55
C GLN A 78 -32.02 -27.73 -7.90
N ASN A 79 -33.02 -28.49 -8.36
CA ASN A 79 -32.96 -29.15 -9.67
C ASN A 79 -32.90 -28.13 -10.82
N TYR A 80 -33.59 -27.00 -10.71
CA TYR A 80 -33.46 -25.92 -11.70
C TYR A 80 -32.05 -25.35 -11.75
N HIS A 81 -31.37 -25.27 -10.59
CA HIS A 81 -30.06 -24.66 -10.44
C HIS A 81 -28.91 -25.56 -10.90
N LYS A 82 -29.01 -26.89 -10.70
CA LYS A 82 -27.96 -27.85 -11.08
C LYS A 82 -27.53 -27.78 -12.55
N ASP A 83 -28.43 -27.34 -13.43
CA ASP A 83 -28.18 -27.28 -14.87
C ASP A 83 -27.46 -26.00 -15.34
N GLN A 84 -27.10 -25.07 -14.44
CA GLN A 84 -26.39 -23.83 -14.79
C GLN A 84 -24.86 -23.96 -14.83
N GLY A 85 -24.26 -24.99 -14.22
CA GLY A 85 -22.79 -25.22 -14.21
C GLY A 85 -21.93 -24.16 -13.49
N GLU A 86 -22.39 -22.93 -13.31
CA GLU A 86 -21.65 -21.83 -12.70
C GLU A 86 -21.93 -21.67 -11.19
N ASN A 87 -20.86 -21.44 -10.41
CA ASN A 87 -20.94 -21.11 -8.99
C ASN A 87 -21.71 -19.78 -8.77
N PHE A 88 -22.93 -19.86 -8.23
CA PHE A 88 -23.78 -18.69 -7.93
C PHE A 88 -23.47 -18.10 -6.55
N ASN A 89 -22.24 -17.65 -6.33
CA ASN A 89 -21.85 -17.00 -5.07
C ASN A 89 -21.94 -15.47 -5.20
N LEU A 90 -23.08 -14.91 -4.77
CA LEU A 90 -23.31 -13.46 -4.85
C LEU A 90 -22.39 -12.65 -3.94
N VAL A 91 -21.84 -13.24 -2.87
CA VAL A 91 -20.89 -12.54 -1.99
C VAL A 91 -19.57 -12.34 -2.72
N THR A 92 -19.01 -13.41 -3.30
CA THR A 92 -17.80 -13.36 -4.12
C THR A 92 -17.99 -12.46 -5.34
N LEU A 93 -19.14 -12.56 -6.03
CA LEU A 93 -19.45 -11.70 -7.17
C LEU A 93 -19.54 -10.21 -6.77
N SER A 94 -20.18 -9.89 -5.64
CA SER A 94 -20.26 -8.51 -5.15
C SER A 94 -18.87 -7.94 -4.86
N CYS A 95 -17.98 -8.73 -4.26
CA CYS A 95 -16.60 -8.33 -4.01
C CYS A 95 -15.80 -8.18 -5.31
N GLN A 96 -15.97 -9.10 -6.26
CA GLN A 96 -15.32 -9.06 -7.57
C GLN A 96 -15.73 -7.82 -8.39
N LYS A 97 -17.02 -7.44 -8.33
CA LYS A 97 -17.60 -6.30 -9.05
C LYS A 97 -17.60 -4.99 -8.27
N LYS A 98 -17.04 -4.99 -7.05
CA LYS A 98 -16.96 -3.80 -6.18
C LYS A 98 -18.33 -3.23 -5.75
N ALA A 99 -19.34 -4.09 -5.64
CA ALA A 99 -20.73 -3.73 -5.34
C ALA A 99 -20.98 -3.65 -3.82
N CYS A 100 -20.49 -2.57 -3.20
CA CYS A 100 -20.55 -2.39 -1.73
C CYS A 100 -21.99 -2.37 -1.20
N LYS A 101 -22.89 -1.62 -1.83
CA LYS A 101 -24.26 -1.44 -1.32
C LYS A 101 -25.07 -2.72 -1.42
N VAL A 102 -24.83 -3.48 -2.49
CA VAL A 102 -25.40 -4.82 -2.66
C VAL A 102 -24.87 -5.78 -1.60
N LEU A 103 -23.56 -5.76 -1.32
CA LEU A 103 -22.97 -6.60 -0.28
C LEU A 103 -23.55 -6.29 1.12
N GLU A 104 -23.68 -5.00 1.47
CA GLU A 104 -24.35 -4.57 2.71
C GLU A 104 -25.79 -5.07 2.77
N TYR A 105 -26.52 -4.96 1.65
CA TYR A 105 -27.89 -5.44 1.59
C TYR A 105 -27.99 -6.94 1.81
N LEU A 106 -27.10 -7.74 1.21
CA LEU A 106 -27.07 -9.21 1.35
C LEU A 106 -26.93 -9.64 2.82
N PHE A 107 -26.11 -8.95 3.60
CA PHE A 107 -25.94 -9.23 5.02
C PHE A 107 -26.95 -8.55 5.94
N SER A 108 -27.75 -7.63 5.42
CA SER A 108 -28.84 -7.02 6.19
C SER A 108 -29.94 -8.03 6.55
N LYS A 109 -30.75 -7.70 7.58
CA LYS A 109 -31.92 -8.52 7.98
C LYS A 109 -32.86 -8.86 6.81
N ARG A 110 -32.97 -7.96 5.83
CA ARG A 110 -33.85 -8.13 4.65
C ARG A 110 -33.18 -8.93 3.51
N GLY A 111 -31.86 -8.90 3.39
CA GLY A 111 -31.11 -9.71 2.41
C GLY A 111 -30.85 -11.14 2.87
N LYS A 112 -30.99 -11.42 4.17
CA LYS A 112 -30.79 -12.75 4.77
C LYS A 112 -31.59 -13.86 4.09
N PHE A 113 -32.79 -13.58 3.58
CA PHE A 113 -33.57 -14.56 2.80
C PHE A 113 -32.80 -15.01 1.55
N LEU A 114 -32.36 -14.05 0.72
CA LEU A 114 -31.62 -14.36 -0.51
C LEU A 114 -30.30 -15.08 -0.18
N TYR A 115 -29.59 -14.63 0.84
CA TYR A 115 -28.36 -15.27 1.32
C TYR A 115 -28.58 -16.74 1.72
N ASN A 116 -29.60 -17.01 2.54
CA ASN A 116 -29.92 -18.35 3.00
C ASN A 116 -30.43 -19.26 1.88
N LEU A 117 -31.25 -18.72 0.98
CA LEU A 117 -31.75 -19.46 -0.17
C LEU A 117 -30.60 -19.88 -1.10
N ILE A 118 -29.59 -19.02 -1.29
CA ILE A 118 -28.41 -19.36 -2.10
C ILE A 118 -27.57 -20.43 -1.40
N ILE A 119 -27.35 -20.33 -0.09
CA ILE A 119 -26.69 -21.37 0.72
C ILE A 119 -27.37 -22.72 0.52
N SER A 120 -28.69 -22.75 0.63
CA SER A 120 -29.46 -24.00 0.59
C SER A 120 -29.58 -24.58 -0.82
N ILE A 121 -29.65 -23.73 -1.85
CA ILE A 121 -29.68 -24.15 -3.25
C ILE A 121 -28.30 -24.64 -3.73
N CYS A 122 -27.22 -23.96 -3.33
CA CYS A 122 -25.86 -24.33 -3.72
C CYS A 122 -25.24 -25.43 -2.86
N GLN A 123 -25.94 -25.88 -1.80
CA GLN A 123 -25.46 -26.88 -0.83
C GLN A 123 -24.09 -26.50 -0.24
N LYS A 124 -23.91 -25.22 0.10
CA LYS A 124 -22.65 -24.71 0.64
C LYS A 124 -22.82 -24.33 2.09
N ASP A 125 -21.92 -24.83 2.93
CA ASP A 125 -21.94 -24.49 4.35
C ASP A 125 -21.72 -22.98 4.57
N HIS A 126 -20.87 -22.34 3.76
CA HIS A 126 -20.57 -20.91 3.88
C HIS A 126 -20.17 -20.25 2.55
N LEU A 127 -20.79 -19.11 2.23
CA LEU A 127 -20.48 -18.35 1.01
C LEU A 127 -19.22 -17.46 1.12
N LEU A 128 -18.76 -17.16 2.34
CA LEU A 128 -17.62 -16.27 2.57
C LEU A 128 -16.28 -16.92 2.21
N SER A 129 -16.13 -18.19 2.56
CA SER A 129 -14.90 -18.99 2.38
C SER A 129 -14.91 -19.84 1.12
N ASP A 130 -15.95 -19.70 0.31
CA ASP A 130 -16.17 -20.50 -0.89
C ASP A 130 -15.35 -19.94 -2.06
N TYR A 131 -14.72 -20.84 -2.79
CA TYR A 131 -13.83 -20.53 -3.88
C TYR A 131 -14.58 -20.55 -5.22
N ASP A 132 -14.28 -19.59 -6.07
CA ASP A 132 -14.75 -19.57 -7.45
C ASP A 132 -13.90 -20.51 -8.35
N GLU A 133 -14.20 -20.49 -9.65
CA GLU A 133 -13.48 -21.25 -10.68
C GLU A 133 -11.97 -20.93 -10.77
N TYR A 134 -11.54 -19.80 -10.22
CA TYR A 134 -10.16 -19.35 -10.19
C TYR A 134 -9.45 -19.64 -8.87
N LEU A 135 -10.12 -20.37 -7.97
CA LEU A 135 -9.69 -20.63 -6.60
C LEU A 135 -9.54 -19.34 -5.77
N HIS A 136 -10.40 -18.34 -6.00
CA HIS A 136 -10.46 -17.12 -5.21
C HIS A 136 -11.78 -17.02 -4.44
N ASN A 137 -11.75 -16.41 -3.27
CA ASN A 137 -12.96 -16.16 -2.48
C ASN A 137 -13.27 -14.67 -2.32
N SER A 138 -14.30 -14.38 -1.53
CA SER A 138 -14.77 -13.02 -1.28
C SER A 138 -13.70 -12.11 -0.64
N PHE A 139 -12.88 -12.64 0.27
CA PHE A 139 -11.80 -11.90 0.93
C PHE A 139 -10.67 -11.58 -0.03
N TYR A 140 -10.28 -12.52 -0.90
CA TYR A 140 -9.32 -12.26 -1.99
C TYR A 140 -9.75 -11.03 -2.81
N TYR A 141 -11.00 -11.00 -3.27
CA TYR A 141 -11.50 -9.89 -4.10
C TYR A 141 -11.65 -8.58 -3.33
N ALA A 142 -12.08 -8.63 -2.06
CA ALA A 142 -12.18 -7.44 -1.22
C ALA A 142 -10.80 -6.80 -0.99
N ILE A 143 -9.79 -7.59 -0.59
CA ILE A 143 -8.41 -7.10 -0.40
C ILE A 143 -7.82 -6.63 -1.74
N ARG A 144 -8.00 -7.40 -2.83
CA ARG A 144 -7.53 -7.04 -4.18
C ARG A 144 -8.08 -5.70 -4.69
N SER A 145 -9.30 -5.36 -4.30
CA SER A 145 -10.01 -4.16 -4.74
C SER A 145 -9.55 -2.86 -4.06
N ASN A 146 -8.86 -2.98 -2.92
CA ASN A 146 -8.49 -1.88 -2.02
C ASN A 146 -9.69 -1.03 -1.51
N LEU A 147 -10.90 -1.57 -1.56
CA LEU A 147 -12.08 -0.91 -1.00
C LEU A 147 -12.28 -1.36 0.45
N VAL A 148 -11.83 -0.53 1.38
CA VAL A 148 -11.91 -0.78 2.84
C VAL A 148 -13.34 -1.12 3.27
N GLY A 149 -14.35 -0.51 2.63
CA GLY A 149 -15.76 -0.83 2.89
C GLY A 149 -16.11 -2.30 2.68
N LEU A 150 -15.65 -2.93 1.58
CA LEU A 150 -15.91 -4.35 1.33
C LEU A 150 -15.26 -5.23 2.39
N LEU A 151 -13.99 -4.96 2.70
CA LEU A 151 -13.25 -5.74 3.69
C LEU A 151 -13.88 -5.60 5.08
N HIS A 152 -14.28 -4.39 5.46
CA HIS A 152 -14.98 -4.12 6.71
C HIS A 152 -16.27 -4.94 6.83
N ILE A 153 -17.12 -4.91 5.79
CA ILE A 153 -18.39 -5.66 5.77
C ILE A 153 -18.15 -7.17 5.92
N LEU A 154 -17.13 -7.72 5.25
CA LEU A 154 -16.80 -9.15 5.33
C LEU A 154 -16.26 -9.54 6.73
N VAL A 155 -15.37 -8.73 7.30
CA VAL A 155 -14.80 -8.95 8.64
C VAL A 155 -15.90 -8.87 9.71
N GLU A 156 -16.76 -7.85 9.66
CA GLU A 156 -17.89 -7.71 10.57
C GLU A 156 -18.83 -8.91 10.48
N LYS A 157 -19.13 -9.39 9.27
CA LYS A 157 -19.96 -10.58 9.10
C LYS A 157 -19.29 -11.84 9.62
N TRP A 158 -17.99 -12.01 9.39
CA TRP A 158 -17.23 -13.18 9.85
C TRP A 158 -17.15 -13.25 11.38
N LEU A 159 -16.86 -12.13 12.05
CA LEU A 159 -16.77 -12.06 13.51
C LEU A 159 -18.10 -12.35 14.22
N ASN A 160 -19.23 -12.11 13.54
CA ASN A 160 -20.55 -12.49 14.07
C ASN A 160 -20.82 -14.00 14.00
N ASP A 161 -20.13 -14.73 13.12
CA ASP A 161 -20.40 -16.15 12.85
C ASP A 161 -19.25 -17.08 13.32
N ARG A 162 -18.02 -16.58 13.56
CA ARG A 162 -16.80 -17.38 13.83
C ARG A 162 -15.81 -16.68 14.79
N ASN A 163 -14.76 -17.43 15.20
CA ASN A 163 -13.68 -16.91 16.05
C ASN A 163 -12.65 -16.09 15.26
N LEU A 164 -11.90 -15.26 16.00
CA LEU A 164 -10.89 -14.34 15.48
C LEU A 164 -9.66 -15.07 14.90
N GLU A 165 -9.22 -16.16 15.54
CA GLU A 165 -8.02 -16.91 15.11
C GLU A 165 -8.19 -17.49 13.69
N GLN A 166 -9.37 -18.05 13.38
CA GLN A 166 -9.64 -18.53 12.01
C GLN A 166 -9.69 -17.40 10.99
N LEU A 167 -10.10 -16.18 11.39
CA LEU A 167 -10.09 -15.03 10.50
C LEU A 167 -8.65 -14.60 10.18
N GLU A 168 -7.76 -14.60 11.16
CA GLU A 168 -6.35 -14.22 10.97
C GLU A 168 -5.62 -15.21 10.06
N ASP A 169 -5.80 -16.52 10.26
CA ASP A 169 -5.24 -17.56 9.39
C ASP A 169 -5.80 -17.46 7.96
N PHE A 170 -7.11 -17.20 7.84
CA PHE A 170 -7.79 -17.10 6.55
C PHE A 170 -7.38 -15.83 5.78
N LEU A 171 -7.36 -14.67 6.44
CA LEU A 171 -6.85 -13.42 5.87
C LEU A 171 -5.37 -13.55 5.48
N SER A 172 -4.56 -14.21 6.31
CA SER A 172 -3.15 -14.47 6.01
C SER A 172 -2.98 -15.35 4.78
N ASN A 173 -3.85 -16.36 4.60
CA ASN A 173 -3.82 -17.25 3.44
C ASN A 173 -4.25 -16.52 2.15
N GLU A 174 -5.33 -15.73 2.19
CA GLU A 174 -5.77 -14.94 1.02
C GLU A 174 -4.78 -13.83 0.68
N TYR A 175 -4.19 -13.21 1.69
CA TYR A 175 -3.11 -12.24 1.53
C TYR A 175 -1.86 -12.91 0.94
N ARG A 176 -1.55 -14.15 1.34
CA ARG A 176 -0.48 -14.97 0.74
C ARG A 176 -0.78 -15.34 -0.72
N GLU A 177 -2.01 -15.73 -1.07
CA GLU A 177 -2.42 -15.94 -2.47
C GLU A 177 -2.35 -14.65 -3.29
N LEU A 178 -2.74 -13.51 -2.71
CA LEU A 178 -2.57 -12.19 -3.34
C LEU A 178 -1.11 -11.82 -3.56
N LYS A 179 -0.22 -12.19 -2.62
CA LYS A 179 1.25 -12.06 -2.77
C LYS A 179 1.81 -13.01 -3.83
N LEU A 180 1.40 -14.29 -3.82
CA LEU A 180 1.79 -15.28 -4.82
C LEU A 180 1.33 -14.86 -6.24
N ARG A 181 0.22 -14.12 -6.35
CA ARG A 181 -0.38 -13.68 -7.62
C ARG A 181 -0.15 -12.20 -7.98
N ARG A 182 0.70 -11.46 -7.25
CA ARG A 182 1.19 -10.10 -7.59
C ARG A 182 2.65 -9.95 -7.08
N VAL A 183 3.75 -9.84 -7.82
CA VAL A 183 4.11 -9.47 -9.21
C VAL A 183 5.64 -9.75 -9.32
N PHE A 184 6.33 -9.30 -10.38
CA PHE A 184 7.74 -8.87 -10.39
C PHE A 184 8.09 -7.86 -9.25
N LEU A 185 7.68 -8.13 -8.01
CA LEU A 185 8.11 -7.46 -6.80
C LEU A 185 9.16 -8.40 -6.21
N THR A 186 10.40 -7.94 -6.08
CA THR A 186 11.34 -8.72 -5.27
C THR A 186 10.80 -8.75 -3.84
N ASN A 187 11.09 -9.83 -3.10
CA ASN A 187 10.71 -9.92 -1.67
C ASN A 187 11.10 -8.65 -0.91
N GLU A 188 12.23 -8.03 -1.28
CA GLU A 188 12.69 -6.77 -0.69
C GLU A 188 11.74 -5.59 -0.90
N MET A 189 11.15 -5.47 -2.10
CA MET A 189 10.16 -4.41 -2.37
C MET A 189 8.92 -4.59 -1.51
N GLU A 190 8.44 -5.82 -1.36
CA GLU A 190 7.28 -6.15 -0.55
C GLU A 190 7.49 -5.79 0.94
N PHE A 191 8.68 -6.06 1.48
CA PHE A 191 8.99 -5.69 2.86
C PHE A 191 9.10 -4.17 3.05
N LEU A 192 9.68 -3.46 2.09
CA LEU A 192 9.77 -2.00 2.14
C LEU A 192 8.41 -1.32 1.98
N GLU A 193 7.53 -1.85 1.14
CA GLU A 193 6.13 -1.39 1.04
C GLU A 193 5.35 -1.61 2.33
N THR A 194 5.57 -2.75 2.97
CA THR A 194 4.98 -3.04 4.28
C THR A 194 5.47 -2.02 5.31
N ILE A 195 6.79 -1.79 5.39
CA ILE A 195 7.36 -0.78 6.27
C ILE A 195 6.77 0.61 5.98
N LYS A 196 6.73 1.02 4.70
CA LYS A 196 6.18 2.31 4.28
C LYS A 196 4.73 2.48 4.73
N THR A 197 3.88 1.48 4.52
CA THR A 197 2.46 1.53 4.91
C THR A 197 2.29 1.79 6.41
N TYR A 198 3.06 1.11 7.25
CA TYR A 198 2.99 1.32 8.70
C TYR A 198 3.60 2.67 9.13
N ILE A 199 4.61 3.15 8.42
CA ILE A 199 5.18 4.49 8.63
C ILE A 199 4.15 5.57 8.29
N ASP A 200 3.49 5.48 7.13
CA ASP A 200 2.43 6.41 6.70
C ASP A 200 1.29 6.46 7.73
N LEU A 201 0.88 5.29 8.24
CA LEU A 201 -0.11 5.20 9.30
C LEU A 201 0.38 5.85 10.60
N ALA A 202 1.61 5.59 11.03
CA ALA A 202 2.19 6.20 12.23
C ALA A 202 2.33 7.73 12.11
N ILE A 203 2.60 8.24 10.91
CA ILE A 203 2.72 9.69 10.66
C ILE A 203 1.34 10.36 10.63
N SER A 204 0.28 9.68 10.21
CA SER A 204 -1.06 10.27 10.08
C SER A 204 -1.91 10.27 11.35
N VAL A 205 -1.57 9.46 12.36
CA VAL A 205 -2.38 9.35 13.59
C VAL A 205 -2.14 10.47 14.61
N ASP A 206 -3.18 10.77 15.38
CA ASP A 206 -3.12 11.68 16.54
C ASP A 206 -2.54 10.97 17.77
N VAL A 207 -1.28 11.29 18.09
CA VAL A 207 -0.54 10.73 19.23
C VAL A 207 -0.97 11.29 20.60
N THR A 208 -1.90 12.25 20.65
CA THR A 208 -2.52 12.67 21.91
C THR A 208 -3.49 11.61 22.46
N GLN A 209 -4.04 10.79 21.56
CA GLN A 209 -4.91 9.65 21.88
C GLN A 209 -4.10 8.37 22.12
N LYS A 210 -4.62 7.47 22.95
CA LYS A 210 -3.94 6.19 23.26
C LYS A 210 -3.84 5.29 22.02
N GLU A 211 -4.85 5.34 21.17
CA GLU A 211 -4.93 4.61 19.91
C GLU A 211 -3.81 5.03 18.95
N GLY A 212 -3.55 6.33 18.84
CA GLY A 212 -2.43 6.84 18.03
C GLY A 212 -1.06 6.42 18.58
N GLN A 213 -0.89 6.43 19.90
CA GLN A 213 0.35 5.95 20.55
C GLN A 213 0.58 4.45 20.32
N LEU A 214 -0.50 3.67 20.32
CA LEU A 214 -0.48 2.24 19.98
C LEU A 214 -0.05 2.01 18.53
N VAL A 215 -0.62 2.77 17.59
CA VAL A 215 -0.25 2.70 16.18
C VAL A 215 1.23 3.02 15.96
N VAL A 216 1.74 4.11 16.55
CA VAL A 216 3.17 4.46 16.49
C VAL A 216 4.05 3.34 17.04
N THR A 217 3.65 2.75 18.18
CA THR A 217 4.36 1.62 18.77
C THR A 217 4.36 0.41 17.85
N ARG A 218 3.22 0.10 17.22
CA ARG A 218 3.08 -1.05 16.33
C ARG A 218 3.89 -0.88 15.06
N ALA A 219 3.93 0.34 14.51
CA ALA A 219 4.78 0.66 13.36
C ALA A 219 6.26 0.42 13.66
N LEU A 220 6.76 0.84 14.84
CA LEU A 220 8.15 0.54 15.24
C LEU A 220 8.44 -0.96 15.36
N GLN A 221 7.47 -1.75 15.85
CA GLN A 221 7.62 -3.20 15.92
C GLN A 221 7.71 -3.82 14.52
N VAL A 222 6.80 -3.44 13.61
CA VAL A 222 6.82 -3.89 12.23
C VAL A 222 8.11 -3.48 11.53
N MET A 223 8.56 -2.24 11.72
CA MET A 223 9.85 -1.77 11.20
C MET A 223 11.00 -2.65 11.69
N GLY A 224 11.13 -2.88 13.01
CA GLY A 224 12.18 -3.71 13.57
C GLY A 224 12.16 -5.15 13.05
N GLU A 225 10.96 -5.72 12.94
CA GLU A 225 10.73 -7.09 12.50
C GLU A 225 11.00 -7.28 10.99
N HIS A 226 10.70 -6.30 10.14
CA HIS A 226 10.96 -6.36 8.70
C HIS A 226 12.37 -5.94 8.29
N LEU A 227 13.05 -5.17 9.15
CA LEU A 227 14.48 -4.86 9.00
C LEU A 227 15.38 -6.01 9.48
N LYS A 228 14.81 -7.04 10.13
CA LYS A 228 15.53 -8.22 10.58
C LYS A 228 15.79 -9.15 9.41
N ASN A 229 17.05 -9.51 9.22
CA ASN A 229 17.46 -10.61 8.35
C ASN A 229 18.05 -11.71 9.23
N THR A 230 17.26 -12.74 9.52
CA THR A 230 17.73 -13.93 10.26
C THR A 230 17.66 -15.17 9.39
N ILE A 231 18.48 -16.17 9.71
CA ILE A 231 18.48 -17.48 9.04
C ILE A 231 17.06 -18.08 9.01
N GLU A 232 16.29 -17.91 10.10
CA GLU A 232 14.94 -18.43 10.28
C GLU A 232 13.84 -17.57 9.60
N SER A 233 14.14 -16.31 9.27
CA SER A 233 13.21 -15.40 8.58
C SER A 233 14.00 -14.40 7.74
N PRO A 234 14.47 -14.83 6.55
CA PRO A 234 15.24 -13.96 5.68
C PRO A 234 14.31 -13.00 4.96
N LYS A 235 14.29 -11.73 5.37
CA LYS A 235 13.41 -10.71 4.79
C LYS A 235 14.16 -9.83 3.80
N LEU A 236 15.14 -9.07 4.26
CA LEU A 236 16.02 -8.28 3.37
C LEU A 236 17.27 -9.09 3.03
N SER A 237 17.67 -9.14 1.76
CA SER A 237 18.98 -9.72 1.40
C SER A 237 20.12 -8.95 2.09
N ASP A 238 21.25 -9.59 2.36
CA ASP A 238 22.39 -8.95 3.03
C ASP A 238 22.92 -7.73 2.25
N SER A 239 22.81 -7.75 0.92
CA SER A 239 23.13 -6.61 0.05
C SER A 239 22.13 -5.47 0.24
N MET A 240 20.84 -5.75 0.30
CA MET A 240 19.81 -4.72 0.45
C MET A 240 19.76 -4.13 1.85
N GLY A 241 19.94 -4.96 2.88
CA GLY A 241 20.15 -4.50 4.24
C GLY A 241 21.34 -3.54 4.33
N LYS A 242 22.45 -3.85 3.65
CA LYS A 242 23.60 -2.92 3.54
C LYS A 242 23.25 -1.63 2.80
N ILE A 243 22.51 -1.67 1.69
CA ILE A 243 22.10 -0.48 0.94
C ILE A 243 21.19 0.44 1.78
N LEU A 244 20.23 -0.15 2.49
CA LEU A 244 19.32 0.60 3.34
C LEU A 244 20.06 1.21 4.53
N LEU A 245 20.93 0.42 5.19
CA LEU A 245 21.77 0.90 6.28
C LEU A 245 22.79 1.95 5.81
N SER A 246 23.38 1.79 4.62
CA SER A 246 24.35 2.76 4.06
C SER A 246 23.70 4.09 3.70
N SER A 247 22.41 4.07 3.32
CA SER A 247 21.60 5.26 3.04
C SER A 247 21.19 6.04 4.30
N LEU A 248 21.40 5.48 5.49
CA LEU A 248 21.08 6.10 6.77
C LEU A 248 22.32 6.80 7.37
N PRO A 249 22.14 7.96 8.03
CA PRO A 249 23.17 8.58 8.86
C PRO A 249 23.70 7.57 9.89
N SER A 250 25.00 7.61 10.20
CA SER A 250 25.68 6.65 11.09
C SER A 250 24.92 6.42 12.41
N ASN A 251 24.48 7.50 13.05
CA ASN A 251 23.76 7.47 14.31
C ASN A 251 22.38 6.79 14.19
N THR A 252 21.70 6.98 13.05
CA THR A 252 20.41 6.38 12.75
C THR A 252 20.57 4.89 12.42
N ARG A 253 21.63 4.53 11.68
CA ARG A 253 21.98 3.14 11.37
C ARG A 253 22.12 2.30 12.64
N ASP A 254 22.85 2.80 13.64
CA ASP A 254 23.06 2.09 14.90
C ASP A 254 21.75 1.90 15.68
N VAL A 255 20.90 2.94 15.71
CA VAL A 255 19.61 2.88 16.40
C VAL A 255 18.66 1.92 15.68
N ILE A 256 18.60 1.93 14.36
CA ILE A 256 17.78 1.01 13.55
C ILE A 256 18.26 -0.43 13.71
N THR A 257 19.57 -0.66 13.61
CA THR A 257 20.19 -1.98 13.85
C THR A 257 19.87 -2.49 15.25
N SER A 258 19.96 -1.60 16.25
CA SER A 258 19.63 -1.95 17.62
C SER A 258 18.13 -2.19 17.84
N LEU A 259 17.25 -1.43 17.18
CA LEU A 259 15.80 -1.60 17.23
C LEU A 259 15.36 -2.93 16.61
N ARG A 260 15.92 -3.27 15.46
CA ARG A 260 15.82 -4.59 14.80
C ARG A 260 16.15 -5.74 15.76
N ASP A 261 17.23 -5.62 16.51
CA ASP A 261 17.67 -6.67 17.43
C ASP A 261 16.82 -6.72 18.71
N SER A 262 16.25 -5.58 19.14
CA SER A 262 15.58 -5.47 20.45
C SER A 262 14.11 -5.87 20.44
N LEU A 263 13.41 -5.57 19.34
CA LEU A 263 11.97 -5.82 19.18
C LEU A 263 11.64 -7.21 18.62
N SER A 264 12.67 -7.98 18.25
CA SER A 264 12.53 -9.25 17.53
C SER A 264 12.61 -10.51 18.40
N HIS A 265 12.38 -10.36 19.71
CA HIS A 265 12.18 -11.46 20.64
C HIS A 265 10.76 -11.38 21.21
N ASP A 266 10.00 -12.47 21.02
CA ASP A 266 8.68 -12.76 21.58
C ASP A 266 7.51 -11.90 21.05
N VAL A 267 7.15 -12.09 19.76
CA VAL A 267 5.80 -11.72 19.27
C VAL A 267 4.73 -12.65 19.89
N GLU A 268 5.12 -13.81 20.41
CA GLU A 268 4.23 -14.87 20.90
C GLU A 268 3.98 -14.90 22.43
N ARG A 269 4.56 -13.98 23.23
CA ARG A 269 4.28 -13.94 24.69
C ARG A 269 3.34 -12.79 25.05
N GLU A 270 2.39 -13.06 25.96
CA GLU A 270 1.54 -12.06 26.66
C GLU A 270 2.30 -10.82 27.16
N ASP A 271 3.61 -10.98 27.38
CA ASP A 271 4.56 -9.95 27.76
C ASP A 271 4.69 -8.78 26.78
N ASN A 272 4.45 -9.00 25.48
CA ASN A 272 4.63 -7.96 24.47
C ASN A 272 3.46 -6.95 24.50
N THR A 273 2.22 -7.43 24.66
CA THR A 273 1.04 -6.58 24.91
C THR A 273 1.18 -5.81 26.22
N HIS A 274 1.71 -6.45 27.27
CA HIS A 274 2.01 -5.78 28.54
C HIS A 274 3.14 -4.74 28.39
N PHE A 275 4.16 -4.99 27.55
CA PHE A 275 5.22 -4.03 27.26
C PHE A 275 4.70 -2.78 26.57
N ILE A 276 3.95 -2.92 25.47
CA ILE A 276 3.34 -1.81 24.72
C ILE A 276 2.49 -0.95 25.66
N ARG A 277 1.62 -1.61 26.45
CA ARG A 277 0.78 -0.95 27.44
C ARG A 277 1.58 -0.19 28.49
N THR A 278 2.69 -0.77 28.97
CA THR A 278 3.59 -0.12 29.93
C THR A 278 4.29 1.11 29.34
N VAL A 279 4.70 1.07 28.07
CA VAL A 279 5.37 2.20 27.41
C VAL A 279 4.38 3.34 27.21
N ILE A 280 3.18 3.03 26.73
CA ILE A 280 2.06 3.98 26.57
C ILE A 280 1.68 4.61 27.91
N GLU A 281 1.56 3.82 28.99
CA GLU A 281 1.15 4.32 30.30
C GLU A 281 2.23 5.14 31.03
N LYS A 282 3.53 4.91 30.76
CA LYS A 282 4.64 5.55 31.49
C LYS A 282 5.29 6.72 30.76
N LYS A 283 5.04 6.89 29.46
CA LYS A 283 5.68 7.95 28.67
C LYS A 283 4.73 9.12 28.46
N PRO A 284 5.22 10.37 28.59
CA PRO A 284 4.38 11.54 28.40
C PRO A 284 4.01 11.71 26.92
N GLN A 285 2.88 12.35 26.60
CA GLN A 285 2.38 12.49 25.22
C GLN A 285 3.41 13.11 24.24
N PHE A 286 4.18 14.10 24.70
CA PHE A 286 5.21 14.74 23.87
C PHE A 286 6.28 13.75 23.37
N PHE A 287 6.49 12.64 24.08
CA PHE A 287 7.41 11.59 23.69
C PHE A 287 6.99 10.95 22.35
N PHE A 288 5.71 10.58 22.20
CA PHE A 288 5.22 9.93 20.99
C PHE A 288 5.20 10.88 19.79
N LYS A 289 4.94 12.17 20.01
CA LYS A 289 5.08 13.19 18.96
C LYS A 289 6.50 13.25 18.41
N ASN A 290 7.49 13.15 19.30
CA ASN A 290 8.88 13.17 18.85
C ASN A 290 9.33 11.83 18.25
N VAL A 291 8.77 10.69 18.69
CA VAL A 291 8.95 9.39 18.02
C VAL A 291 8.36 9.42 16.61
N GLN A 292 7.19 10.02 16.42
CA GLN A 292 6.56 10.20 15.11
C GLN A 292 7.44 11.04 14.17
N GLN A 293 8.06 12.12 14.67
CA GLN A 293 9.05 12.90 13.92
C GLN A 293 10.28 12.07 13.53
N ASP A 294 10.79 11.25 14.45
CA ASP A 294 11.89 10.33 14.14
C ASP A 294 11.48 9.30 13.07
N ILE A 295 10.25 8.80 13.10
CA ILE A 295 9.68 7.91 12.07
C ILE A 295 9.61 8.62 10.71
N SER A 296 9.20 9.89 10.65
CA SER A 296 9.20 10.69 9.41
C SER A 296 10.58 10.81 8.77
N LYS A 297 11.66 10.88 9.56
CA LYS A 297 13.03 10.88 9.02
C LYS A 297 13.37 9.55 8.35
N ILE A 298 12.95 8.44 8.94
CA ILE A 298 13.15 7.10 8.36
C ILE A 298 12.30 6.94 7.09
N HIS A 299 11.09 7.49 7.07
CA HIS A 299 10.18 7.46 5.91
C HIS A 299 10.87 7.90 4.62
N VAL A 300 11.57 9.04 4.66
CA VAL A 300 12.26 9.61 3.49
C VAL A 300 13.28 8.62 2.91
N VAL A 301 14.04 7.93 3.77
CA VAL A 301 15.05 6.97 3.33
C VAL A 301 14.41 5.70 2.78
N ILE A 302 13.33 5.20 3.40
CA ILE A 302 12.57 4.06 2.88
C ILE A 302 12.02 4.36 1.49
N VAL A 303 11.42 5.54 1.30
CA VAL A 303 10.81 5.97 0.04
C VAL A 303 11.87 6.13 -1.07
N ASP A 304 13.00 6.81 -0.81
CA ASP A 304 14.10 6.93 -1.80
C ASP A 304 14.66 5.56 -2.20
N THR A 305 14.85 4.68 -1.22
CA THR A 305 15.35 3.31 -1.42
C THR A 305 14.37 2.48 -2.25
N LEU A 306 13.07 2.54 -1.92
CA LEU A 306 12.01 1.84 -2.61
C LEU A 306 11.92 2.27 -4.09
N TYR A 307 12.01 3.57 -4.38
CA TYR A 307 12.01 4.05 -5.77
C TYR A 307 13.23 3.59 -6.56
N LYS A 308 14.42 3.57 -5.95
CA LYS A 308 15.62 3.03 -6.61
C LYS A 308 15.44 1.56 -6.99
N ILE A 309 14.88 0.73 -6.10
CA ILE A 309 14.57 -0.67 -6.40
C ILE A 309 13.54 -0.76 -7.53
N LYS A 310 12.44 0.00 -7.43
CA LYS A 310 11.39 0.04 -8.46
C LYS A 310 11.93 0.41 -9.84
N ILE A 311 12.79 1.43 -9.92
CA ILE A 311 13.48 1.80 -11.16
C ILE A 311 14.31 0.63 -11.69
N GLY A 312 15.07 -0.05 -10.83
CA GLY A 312 15.87 -1.22 -11.23
C GLY A 312 15.03 -2.39 -11.73
N VAL A 313 13.87 -2.65 -11.10
CA VAL A 313 12.90 -3.66 -11.53
C VAL A 313 12.31 -3.29 -12.90
N ILE A 314 11.83 -2.05 -13.06
CA ILE A 314 11.32 -1.57 -14.35
C ILE A 314 12.40 -1.67 -15.42
N GLN A 315 13.67 -1.41 -15.09
CA GLN A 315 14.77 -1.54 -16.04
C GLN A 315 14.95 -2.99 -16.52
N LYS A 316 14.91 -3.97 -15.62
CA LYS A 316 14.98 -5.40 -15.98
C LYS A 316 13.79 -5.79 -16.85
N LEU A 317 12.59 -5.38 -16.43
CA LEU A 317 11.34 -5.61 -17.14
C LEU A 317 11.38 -5.05 -18.58
N MET A 318 11.84 -3.82 -18.75
CA MET A 318 12.00 -3.18 -20.06
C MET A 318 13.00 -3.93 -20.95
N LYS A 319 14.10 -4.45 -20.40
CA LYS A 319 15.07 -5.26 -21.16
C LYS A 319 14.44 -6.56 -21.65
N GLU A 320 13.67 -7.23 -20.80
CA GLU A 320 12.96 -8.47 -21.15
C GLU A 320 11.91 -8.22 -22.22
N ILE A 321 11.09 -7.17 -22.09
CA ILE A 321 10.14 -6.74 -23.13
C ILE A 321 10.86 -6.43 -24.45
N GLY A 322 12.03 -5.79 -24.38
CA GLY A 322 12.86 -5.51 -25.56
C GLY A 322 13.36 -6.77 -26.28
N SER A 323 13.34 -7.93 -25.61
CA SER A 323 13.74 -9.23 -26.19
C SER A 323 12.57 -10.03 -26.77
N CYS A 324 11.34 -9.68 -26.45
CA CYS A 324 10.13 -10.29 -27.01
C CYS A 324 10.11 -10.11 -28.53
N LYS A 325 9.62 -11.13 -29.26
CA LYS A 325 9.54 -11.09 -30.72
C LYS A 325 8.11 -10.83 -31.20
N GLN A 326 7.13 -11.25 -30.42
CA GLN A 326 5.72 -11.13 -30.74
C GLN A 326 4.97 -10.41 -29.63
N LEU A 327 3.84 -9.81 -30.00
CA LEU A 327 2.98 -9.07 -29.07
C LEU A 327 2.31 -10.00 -28.05
N ASN A 328 2.09 -11.27 -28.41
CA ASN A 328 1.62 -12.28 -27.46
C ASN A 328 2.68 -12.57 -26.38
N ASP A 329 3.97 -12.63 -26.72
CA ASP A 329 5.04 -12.78 -25.73
C ASP A 329 4.96 -11.65 -24.70
N VAL A 330 4.70 -10.41 -25.14
CA VAL A 330 4.55 -9.23 -24.28
C VAL A 330 3.27 -9.32 -23.43
N ARG A 331 2.15 -9.81 -23.99
CA ARG A 331 0.90 -10.02 -23.24
C ARG A 331 1.03 -11.12 -22.18
N ASP A 332 1.62 -12.25 -22.55
CA ASP A 332 1.87 -13.37 -21.64
C ASP A 332 2.81 -12.92 -20.52
N PHE A 333 3.78 -12.08 -20.88
CA PHE A 333 4.65 -11.41 -19.93
C PHE A 333 3.86 -10.48 -19.00
N PHE A 334 2.93 -9.64 -19.48
CA PHE A 334 2.13 -8.74 -18.63
C PHE A 334 0.93 -9.37 -17.91
N GLY A 335 0.45 -10.53 -18.34
CA GLY A 335 -0.76 -11.19 -17.82
C GLY A 335 -0.78 -11.27 -16.30
N PRO A 336 0.30 -11.78 -15.66
CA PRO A 336 0.44 -11.80 -14.20
C PRO A 336 0.60 -10.42 -13.53
N PHE A 337 0.95 -9.37 -14.29
CA PHE A 337 1.40 -8.07 -13.76
C PHE A 337 0.44 -6.90 -14.03
N ARG A 338 -0.73 -7.19 -14.63
CA ARG A 338 -1.78 -6.23 -15.03
C ARG A 338 -2.17 -5.22 -13.95
N LEU A 339 -2.14 -5.65 -12.69
CA LEU A 339 -2.56 -4.86 -11.53
C LEU A 339 -1.45 -3.97 -10.96
N SER A 340 -0.17 -4.37 -11.09
CA SER A 340 0.93 -3.54 -10.59
C SER A 340 1.21 -2.37 -11.52
N ILE A 341 0.99 -2.51 -12.82
CA ILE A 341 1.16 -1.41 -13.79
C ILE A 341 0.11 -0.32 -13.58
N THR A 342 -1.15 -0.73 -13.38
CA THR A 342 -2.23 0.20 -13.02
C THR A 342 -2.03 0.81 -11.62
N SER A 343 -1.45 0.07 -10.68
CA SER A 343 -1.05 0.57 -9.35
C SER A 343 0.10 1.59 -9.42
N PHE A 344 1.10 1.39 -10.27
CA PHE A 344 2.19 2.36 -10.43
C PHE A 344 1.66 3.70 -10.99
N ALA A 345 0.68 3.66 -11.89
CA ALA A 345 0.05 4.86 -12.44
C ALA A 345 -0.77 5.66 -11.40
N SER A 346 -1.42 5.00 -10.43
CA SER A 346 -2.07 5.71 -9.32
C SER A 346 -1.07 6.22 -8.28
N GLU A 347 0.01 5.46 -8.02
CA GLU A 347 1.05 5.84 -7.07
C GLU A 347 1.81 7.11 -7.51
N VAL A 348 1.98 7.29 -8.83
CA VAL A 348 2.48 8.53 -9.46
C VAL A 348 1.71 9.79 -9.03
N ASN A 349 0.39 9.67 -8.81
CA ASN A 349 -0.47 10.80 -8.45
C ASN A 349 -0.44 11.10 -6.93
N ASP A 350 -0.16 10.09 -6.10
CA ASP A 350 -0.11 10.19 -4.64
C ASP A 350 1.31 10.51 -4.10
N LEU A 351 2.27 10.77 -4.99
CA LEU A 351 3.66 11.11 -4.66
C LEU A 351 3.74 12.52 -4.05
N ASP A 352 3.38 12.63 -2.76
CA ASP A 352 3.54 13.84 -1.96
C ASP A 352 5.01 14.01 -1.54
N LEU A 353 5.79 14.53 -2.48
CA LEU A 353 7.24 14.61 -2.41
C LEU A 353 7.80 15.84 -1.73
N ASP A 354 6.93 16.78 -1.37
CA ASP A 354 7.37 17.93 -0.59
C ASP A 354 7.88 17.46 0.77
N ILE A 355 7.33 16.38 1.35
CA ILE A 355 7.75 15.83 2.65
C ILE A 355 9.21 15.33 2.64
N ALA A 356 9.69 14.75 1.53
CA ALA A 356 11.06 14.21 1.43
C ALA A 356 12.13 15.27 1.19
N VAL A 357 11.78 16.34 0.47
CA VAL A 357 12.69 17.47 0.16
C VAL A 357 12.68 18.53 1.27
N VAL A 358 11.59 18.64 2.04
CA VAL A 358 11.40 19.57 3.18
C VAL A 358 11.93 19.04 4.51
N GLY A 359 12.60 17.88 4.52
CA GLY A 359 13.25 17.32 5.71
C GLY A 359 14.49 18.10 6.19
N ASP A 360 15.48 17.39 6.74
CA ASP A 360 16.70 17.98 7.35
C ASP A 360 17.46 18.95 6.42
N LEU A 361 17.42 18.75 5.10
CA LEU A 361 18.08 19.64 4.13
C LEU A 361 17.37 20.99 3.99
N GLY A 362 16.04 21.01 4.02
CA GLY A 362 15.25 22.24 3.98
C GLY A 362 15.46 23.07 5.25
N GLN A 363 15.44 22.42 6.42
CA GLN A 363 15.70 23.08 7.70
C GLN A 363 17.14 23.66 7.76
N LEU A 364 18.13 22.93 7.26
CA LEU A 364 19.50 23.43 7.17
C LEU A 364 19.61 24.66 6.26
N GLU A 365 18.96 24.61 5.09
CA GLU A 365 18.94 25.72 4.12
C GLU A 365 18.26 26.97 4.70
N GLU A 366 17.15 26.81 5.44
CA GLU A 366 16.45 27.91 6.11
C GLU A 366 17.32 28.57 7.18
N LEU A 367 17.99 27.77 8.01
CA LEU A 367 18.91 28.27 9.03
C LEU A 367 20.12 28.99 8.41
N LEU A 368 20.67 28.46 7.32
CA LEU A 368 21.78 29.08 6.60
C LEU A 368 21.38 30.37 5.88
N SER A 369 20.17 30.41 5.31
CA SER A 369 19.60 31.62 4.70
C SER A 369 19.38 32.70 5.76
N SER A 370 18.86 32.32 6.92
CA SER A 370 18.71 33.20 8.08
C SER A 370 20.06 33.74 8.53
N LEU A 371 21.07 32.88 8.70
CA LEU A 371 22.43 33.31 9.06
C LEU A 371 23.00 34.28 8.03
N SER A 372 22.84 33.97 6.74
CA SER A 372 23.30 34.83 5.65
C SER A 372 22.62 36.20 5.71
N SER A 373 21.32 36.27 5.95
CA SER A 373 20.59 37.55 5.99
C SER A 373 21.03 38.48 7.12
N ILE A 374 21.38 37.93 8.29
CA ILE A 374 21.80 38.72 9.46
C ILE A 374 23.28 39.13 9.37
N MET A 375 24.10 38.39 8.62
CA MET A 375 25.50 38.73 8.40
C MET A 375 25.69 39.82 7.34
N PHE A 376 25.71 41.09 7.74
CA PHE A 376 25.92 42.23 6.83
C PHE A 376 27.34 42.27 6.21
N ASN A 377 28.38 41.90 6.97
CA ASN A 377 29.77 41.96 6.54
C ASN A 377 30.37 40.57 6.31
N LYS A 378 30.04 39.91 5.19
CA LYS A 378 30.65 38.61 4.81
C LYS A 378 31.98 38.84 4.09
N THR A 379 33.03 38.13 4.51
CA THR A 379 34.30 38.05 3.79
C THR A 379 34.10 37.33 2.45
N SER A 380 34.99 37.58 1.47
CA SER A 380 34.96 36.85 0.19
C SER A 380 35.04 35.34 0.38
N TYR A 381 35.77 34.88 1.39
CA TYR A 381 35.86 33.46 1.74
C TYR A 381 34.54 32.91 2.27
N GLU A 382 33.86 33.60 3.19
CA GLU A 382 32.54 33.18 3.71
C GLU A 382 31.47 33.20 2.62
N LYS A 383 31.48 34.20 1.72
CA LYS A 383 30.58 34.22 0.55
C LYS A 383 30.78 32.97 -0.31
N GLY A 384 32.03 32.63 -0.62
CA GLY A 384 32.36 31.41 -1.35
C GLY A 384 31.93 30.13 -0.63
N LEU A 385 32.00 30.08 0.71
CA LEU A 385 31.49 28.94 1.49
C LEU A 385 29.96 28.83 1.45
N PHE A 386 29.22 29.94 1.57
CA PHE A 386 27.76 29.94 1.42
C PHE A 386 27.34 29.47 0.03
N GLU A 387 28.01 29.95 -1.03
CA GLU A 387 27.76 29.52 -2.42
C GLU A 387 28.02 28.02 -2.61
N GLN A 388 29.14 27.51 -2.06
CA GLN A 388 29.45 26.07 -2.10
C GLN A 388 28.41 25.23 -1.36
N ILE A 389 27.96 25.67 -0.18
CA ILE A 389 26.94 24.96 0.59
C ILE A 389 25.62 24.93 -0.17
N ASN A 390 25.18 26.07 -0.70
CA ASN A 390 23.95 26.16 -1.49
C ASN A 390 24.02 25.28 -2.74
N SER A 391 25.15 25.27 -3.45
CA SER A 391 25.37 24.39 -4.60
C SER A 391 25.24 22.91 -4.24
N LEU A 392 25.78 22.49 -3.08
CA LEU A 392 25.67 21.10 -2.62
C LEU A 392 24.25 20.72 -2.18
N ILE A 393 23.55 21.61 -1.46
CA ILE A 393 22.14 21.40 -1.08
C ILE A 393 21.30 21.25 -2.35
N GLN A 394 21.49 22.13 -3.32
CA GLN A 394 20.76 22.10 -4.58
C GLN A 394 21.06 20.83 -5.39
N LYS A 395 22.33 20.39 -5.43
CA LYS A 395 22.72 19.13 -6.07
C LYS A 395 22.03 17.91 -5.44
N GLU A 396 21.88 17.88 -4.12
CA GLU A 396 21.19 16.78 -3.42
C GLU A 396 19.67 16.81 -3.66
N LYS A 397 19.06 18.00 -3.68
CA LYS A 397 17.66 18.16 -4.10
C LYS A 397 17.45 17.67 -5.53
N GLU A 398 18.30 18.10 -6.46
CA GLU A 398 18.26 17.66 -7.86
C GLU A 398 18.44 16.15 -8.00
N ARG A 399 19.28 15.53 -7.17
CA ARG A 399 19.42 14.07 -7.12
C ARG A 399 18.08 13.42 -6.79
N LEU A 400 17.42 13.83 -5.70
CA LEU A 400 16.11 13.30 -5.28
C LEU A 400 15.04 13.52 -6.36
N TYR A 401 14.97 14.72 -6.94
CA TYR A 401 14.08 15.01 -8.06
C TYR A 401 14.38 14.13 -9.28
N SER A 402 15.65 13.85 -9.58
CA SER A 402 16.01 13.01 -10.73
C SER A 402 15.59 11.55 -10.57
N VAL A 403 15.63 11.01 -9.35
CA VAL A 403 15.13 9.66 -9.03
C VAL A 403 13.63 9.62 -9.27
N ARG A 404 12.89 10.61 -8.76
CA ARG A 404 11.44 10.76 -9.02
C ARG A 404 11.16 10.80 -10.51
N GLU A 405 11.76 11.75 -11.23
CA GLU A 405 11.47 11.93 -12.65
C GLU A 405 11.78 10.68 -13.47
N ALA A 406 12.85 9.97 -13.14
CA ALA A 406 13.19 8.70 -13.77
C ALA A 406 12.10 7.66 -13.49
N PHE A 407 11.65 7.51 -12.24
CA PHE A 407 10.57 6.59 -11.89
C PHE A 407 9.26 6.92 -12.62
N LEU A 408 8.84 8.19 -12.62
CA LEU A 408 7.65 8.66 -13.32
C LEU A 408 7.72 8.37 -14.82
N TYR A 409 8.82 8.78 -15.45
CA TYR A 409 9.03 8.59 -16.87
C TYR A 409 9.00 7.11 -17.26
N ASN A 410 9.72 6.26 -16.53
CA ASN A 410 9.79 4.84 -16.84
C ASN A 410 8.46 4.12 -16.59
N THR A 411 7.72 4.52 -15.55
CA THR A 411 6.38 4.01 -15.24
C THR A 411 5.38 4.36 -16.34
N PHE A 412 5.35 5.62 -16.77
CA PHE A 412 4.48 6.07 -17.85
C PHE A 412 4.75 5.27 -19.13
N ARG A 413 6.02 5.08 -19.48
CA ARG A 413 6.43 4.25 -20.62
C ARG A 413 6.01 2.80 -20.48
N LEU A 414 6.06 2.25 -19.28
CA LEU A 414 5.60 0.88 -19.04
C LEU A 414 4.08 0.77 -19.24
N GLY A 415 3.34 1.80 -18.80
CA GLY A 415 1.91 1.97 -19.10
C GLY A 415 1.63 2.01 -20.60
N ASP A 416 2.34 2.86 -21.36
CA ASP A 416 2.21 2.95 -22.82
C ASP A 416 2.41 1.58 -23.50
N ILE A 417 3.47 0.86 -23.11
CA ILE A 417 3.77 -0.48 -23.63
C ILE A 417 2.65 -1.44 -23.28
N PHE A 418 2.17 -1.40 -22.04
CA PHE A 418 1.12 -2.27 -21.54
C PHE A 418 -0.19 -2.04 -22.30
N ASP A 419 -0.64 -0.79 -22.46
CA ASP A 419 -1.85 -0.44 -23.20
C ASP A 419 -1.73 -0.83 -24.67
N THR A 420 -0.58 -0.55 -25.29
CA THR A 420 -0.26 -0.98 -26.66
C THR A 420 -0.31 -2.50 -26.79
N SER A 421 0.18 -3.25 -25.79
CA SER A 421 0.11 -4.71 -25.81
C SER A 421 -1.33 -5.21 -25.77
N LEU A 422 -2.25 -4.53 -25.07
CA LEU A 422 -3.65 -4.94 -24.99
C LEU A 422 -4.42 -4.66 -26.27
N THR A 423 -4.27 -3.47 -26.85
CA THR A 423 -5.09 -3.01 -27.97
C THR A 423 -4.42 -3.16 -29.33
N GLY A 424 -3.14 -3.53 -29.34
CA GLY A 424 -2.29 -3.48 -30.51
C GLY A 424 -2.35 -4.69 -31.44
N ASN A 425 -1.85 -4.48 -32.66
CA ASN A 425 -1.61 -5.51 -33.67
C ASN A 425 -0.09 -5.70 -33.89
N ALA A 426 0.29 -6.72 -34.67
CA ALA A 426 1.68 -7.11 -34.86
C ALA A 426 2.61 -5.98 -35.37
N SER A 427 2.09 -4.97 -36.08
CA SER A 427 2.91 -3.85 -36.57
C SER A 427 3.34 -2.86 -35.48
N GLN A 428 2.74 -2.92 -34.28
CA GLN A 428 3.09 -2.08 -33.14
C GLN A 428 4.29 -2.62 -32.33
N MET A 429 4.82 -3.80 -32.69
CA MET A 429 5.98 -4.37 -32.00
C MET A 429 7.22 -3.49 -32.11
N ASN A 430 7.43 -2.84 -33.25
CA ASN A 430 8.53 -1.88 -33.44
C ASN A 430 8.40 -0.67 -32.50
N TYR A 431 7.18 -0.25 -32.19
CA TYR A 431 6.92 0.82 -31.22
C TYR A 431 7.21 0.37 -29.79
N ILE A 432 6.81 -0.85 -29.42
CA ILE A 432 7.15 -1.45 -28.12
C ILE A 432 8.68 -1.57 -27.94
N HIS A 433 9.41 -2.06 -28.97
CA HIS A 433 10.88 -2.11 -28.95
C HIS A 433 11.52 -0.74 -28.87
N TRP A 434 10.93 0.27 -29.51
CA TRP A 434 11.39 1.64 -29.45
C TRP A 434 11.20 2.25 -28.05
N LEU A 435 10.06 1.98 -27.42
CA LEU A 435 9.77 2.42 -26.05
C LEU A 435 10.67 1.71 -25.03
N SER A 436 10.87 0.39 -25.15
CA SER A 436 11.66 -0.39 -24.20
C SER A 436 13.15 -0.01 -24.16
N LYS A 437 13.68 0.55 -25.27
CA LYS A 437 15.05 1.08 -25.34
C LYS A 437 15.19 2.47 -24.73
N ARG A 438 14.10 3.23 -24.55
CA ARG A 438 14.12 4.59 -23.99
C ARG A 438 13.89 4.58 -22.49
N PHE A 439 14.87 4.11 -21.75
CA PHE A 439 14.87 4.13 -20.29
C PHE A 439 15.59 5.38 -19.75
N LYS A 440 14.96 6.10 -18.81
CA LYS A 440 15.60 7.23 -18.11
C LYS A 440 16.28 6.71 -16.85
N LYS A 441 17.60 6.87 -16.75
CA LYS A 441 18.35 6.63 -15.51
C LYS A 441 18.31 7.91 -14.64
N PRO A 442 18.33 7.79 -13.30
CA PRO A 442 18.60 8.92 -12.42
C PRO A 442 19.96 9.55 -12.75
N LYS A 443 20.12 10.87 -12.52
CA LYS A 443 21.35 11.60 -12.85
C LYS A 443 22.55 11.21 -11.97
N SER A 444 22.33 10.48 -10.88
CA SER A 444 23.39 9.88 -10.07
C SER A 444 23.77 8.51 -10.64
N GLU A 445 24.61 8.50 -11.68
CA GLU A 445 25.47 7.34 -11.99
C GLU A 445 26.30 7.07 -10.70
N GLU A 446 26.25 5.95 -9.99
CA GLU A 446 26.43 4.56 -10.38
C GLU A 446 25.47 3.64 -9.58
N LEU A 447 24.61 2.90 -10.27
CA LEU A 447 23.95 1.71 -9.71
C LEU A 447 24.82 0.47 -9.99
N SER A 448 26.10 0.57 -9.62
CA SER A 448 26.97 -0.58 -9.39
C SER A 448 26.72 -1.02 -7.95
N VAL A 449 26.22 -2.23 -7.74
CA VAL A 449 25.97 -2.84 -6.43
C VAL A 449 27.28 -3.13 -5.66
N SER A 450 28.43 -2.65 -6.14
CA SER A 450 29.74 -2.83 -5.54
C SER A 450 30.51 -1.52 -5.60
N GLU A 451 30.43 -0.74 -4.54
CA GLU A 451 31.56 -0.08 -3.87
C GLU A 451 31.00 0.86 -2.80
N GLU A 452 31.68 0.89 -1.65
CA GLU A 452 31.33 1.71 -0.50
C GLU A 452 31.45 3.19 -0.88
N LEU A 453 30.40 3.79 -1.44
CA LEU A 453 30.36 5.23 -1.65
C LEU A 453 30.20 5.93 -0.28
N PRO A 454 31.11 6.85 0.09
CA PRO A 454 30.88 7.73 1.22
C PRO A 454 29.64 8.57 0.91
N THR A 455 28.71 8.64 1.86
CA THR A 455 27.50 9.45 1.71
C THR A 455 27.89 10.89 1.37
N HIS A 456 27.26 11.49 0.35
CA HIS A 456 27.46 12.90 -0.05
C HIS A 456 27.24 13.92 1.09
N GLU A 457 26.74 13.46 2.23
CA GLU A 457 26.61 14.20 3.48
C GLU A 457 27.96 14.62 4.08
N GLU A 458 29.00 13.80 3.99
CA GLU A 458 30.29 14.07 4.63
C GLU A 458 31.00 15.32 4.05
N PRO A 459 31.01 15.55 2.73
CA PRO A 459 31.45 16.80 2.12
C PRO A 459 30.68 18.04 2.59
N LEU A 460 29.34 17.97 2.64
CA LEU A 460 28.48 19.10 3.02
C LEU A 460 28.76 19.53 4.46
N MET A 461 28.77 18.57 5.40
CA MET A 461 28.96 18.85 6.82
C MET A 461 30.35 19.40 7.13
N LYS A 462 31.36 18.98 6.37
CA LYS A 462 32.73 19.51 6.47
C LYS A 462 32.78 20.99 6.07
N ILE A 463 32.05 21.38 5.02
CA ILE A 463 32.02 22.77 4.54
C ILE A 463 31.20 23.65 5.48
N VAL A 464 30.05 23.17 5.98
CA VAL A 464 29.28 23.89 7.00
C VAL A 464 30.12 24.10 8.27
N SER A 465 30.84 23.08 8.72
CA SER A 465 31.73 23.20 9.89
C SER A 465 32.86 24.22 9.67
N LYS A 466 33.42 24.31 8.47
CA LYS A 466 34.40 25.35 8.09
C LYS A 466 33.80 26.74 8.15
N LEU A 467 32.59 26.93 7.61
CA LEU A 467 31.88 28.20 7.65
C LEU A 467 31.65 28.65 9.11
N LEU A 468 31.10 27.77 9.94
CA LEU A 468 30.83 28.07 11.35
C LEU A 468 32.11 28.44 12.10
N LYS A 469 33.19 27.68 11.89
CA LYS A 469 34.50 27.97 12.50
C LYS A 469 35.01 29.35 12.10
N GLN A 470 34.94 29.68 10.80
CA GLN A 470 35.41 30.96 10.29
C GLN A 470 34.65 32.14 10.92
N ILE A 471 33.33 32.03 11.03
CA ILE A 471 32.49 33.08 11.62
C ILE A 471 32.82 33.25 13.11
N VAL A 472 32.99 32.15 13.84
CA VAL A 472 33.35 32.17 15.27
C VAL A 472 34.75 32.74 15.50
N ASP A 473 35.73 32.36 14.68
CA ASP A 473 37.11 32.86 14.83
C ASP A 473 37.17 34.37 14.54
N ARG A 474 36.39 34.85 13.57
CA ARG A 474 36.22 36.29 13.33
C ARG A 474 35.54 37.01 14.49
N ALA A 475 34.55 36.38 15.13
CA ALA A 475 33.86 36.91 16.31
C ALA A 475 34.83 37.23 17.46
N LYS A 476 35.72 36.26 17.73
CA LYS A 476 36.71 36.35 18.81
C LYS A 476 37.70 37.50 18.60
N LEU A 477 37.98 37.84 17.33
CA LEU A 477 38.95 38.87 16.97
C LEU A 477 38.36 40.29 16.93
N LYS A 478 37.03 40.46 16.82
CA LYS A 478 36.41 41.77 16.52
C LYS A 478 35.27 42.24 17.45
N ILE A 479 34.88 41.49 18.49
CA ILE A 479 33.84 41.87 19.49
C ILE A 479 32.43 42.19 18.89
N GLU A 480 32.23 42.15 17.58
CA GLU A 480 30.93 42.45 16.95
C GLU A 480 30.31 41.21 16.29
N ILE A 481 29.89 40.24 17.10
CA ILE A 481 28.78 39.37 16.69
C ILE A 481 27.54 39.86 17.42
N ASN A 482 26.56 40.35 16.66
CA ASN A 482 25.22 40.61 17.20
C ASN A 482 24.66 39.30 17.78
N TYR A 483 24.00 39.40 18.94
CA TYR A 483 23.25 38.34 19.61
C TYR A 483 22.42 37.48 18.65
N ASP A 484 21.82 38.07 17.63
CA ASP A 484 21.02 37.34 16.63
C ASP A 484 21.87 36.37 15.79
N THR A 485 23.06 36.79 15.37
CA THR A 485 23.99 35.92 14.63
C THR A 485 24.47 34.78 15.51
N TYR A 486 24.80 35.06 16.78
CA TYR A 486 25.18 34.03 17.74
C TYR A 486 24.05 33.00 17.96
N THR A 487 22.81 33.48 18.08
CA THR A 487 21.63 32.64 18.26
C THR A 487 21.42 31.70 17.07
N ILE A 488 21.56 32.19 15.84
CA ILE A 488 21.44 31.33 14.65
C ILE A 488 22.60 30.33 14.54
N LEU A 489 23.83 30.74 14.85
CA LEU A 489 24.98 29.82 14.87
C LEU A 489 24.74 28.67 15.85
N LEU A 490 24.21 28.96 17.04
CA LEU A 490 23.83 27.94 18.01
C LEU A 490 22.72 27.02 17.48
N LYS A 491 21.71 27.57 16.81
CA LYS A 491 20.65 26.76 16.17
C LYS A 491 21.22 25.83 15.10
N ILE A 492 22.13 26.32 14.25
CA ILE A 492 22.78 25.48 13.22
C ILE A 492 23.63 24.40 13.87
N VAL A 493 24.46 24.74 14.86
CA VAL A 493 25.29 23.76 15.58
C VAL A 493 24.42 22.71 16.26
N ASN A 494 23.32 23.15 16.89
CA ASN A 494 22.39 22.24 17.56
C ASN A 494 21.71 21.32 16.56
N PHE A 495 21.21 21.87 15.46
CA PHE A 495 20.62 21.09 14.39
C PHE A 495 21.60 20.03 13.86
N ILE A 496 22.81 20.44 13.49
CA ILE A 496 23.85 19.55 12.94
C ILE A 496 24.25 18.45 13.92
N LYS A 497 24.46 18.79 15.19
CA LYS A 497 25.01 17.84 16.18
C LYS A 497 23.94 16.95 16.79
N PHE A 498 22.70 17.44 16.90
CA PHE A 498 21.70 16.81 17.75
C PHE A 498 20.37 16.52 17.06
N GLU A 499 20.02 17.15 15.94
CA GLU A 499 18.71 16.98 15.29
C GLU A 499 18.82 16.26 13.94
N LYS A 500 19.77 16.66 13.09
CA LYS A 500 19.99 16.10 11.77
C LYS A 500 20.29 14.61 11.85
N GLY A 501 19.47 13.80 11.19
CA GLY A 501 19.65 12.36 11.10
C GLY A 501 19.70 11.68 12.48
N ASN A 502 19.20 12.34 13.53
CA ASN A 502 19.15 11.79 14.87
C ASN A 502 17.72 11.32 15.14
N ILE A 503 17.59 10.04 15.48
CA ILE A 503 16.35 9.41 15.93
C ILE A 503 16.39 9.12 17.44
N LYS A 504 16.61 10.20 18.19
CA LYS A 504 16.85 10.18 19.64
C LYS A 504 15.70 9.50 20.40
N TRP A 505 14.47 9.76 20.01
CA TRP A 505 13.29 9.32 20.72
C TRP A 505 12.97 7.86 20.44
N ILE A 506 13.26 7.37 19.23
CA ILE A 506 13.29 5.94 18.94
C ILE A 506 14.36 5.22 19.77
N LYS A 507 15.55 5.82 19.96
CA LYS A 507 16.59 5.27 20.85
C LYS A 507 16.12 5.22 22.31
N GLU A 508 15.44 6.26 22.79
CA GLU A 508 14.85 6.30 24.14
C GLU A 508 13.69 5.31 24.32
N PHE A 509 12.89 5.09 23.27
CA PHE A 509 11.84 4.07 23.23
C PHE A 509 12.46 2.69 23.47
N LYS A 510 13.54 2.38 22.75
CA LYS A 510 14.30 1.14 22.92
C LYS A 510 14.90 1.00 24.33
N GLY A 511 15.49 2.06 24.88
CA GLY A 511 16.03 2.05 26.24
C GLY A 511 15.00 1.70 27.34
N ALA A 512 13.70 1.97 27.09
CA ALA A 512 12.62 1.53 27.97
C ALA A 512 12.33 0.03 27.87
N SER A 513 12.58 -0.58 26.70
CA SER A 513 12.44 -2.03 26.45
C SER A 513 13.54 -2.86 27.12
N ASP A 514 14.80 -2.48 26.96
CA ASP A 514 15.94 -3.25 27.48
C ASP A 514 15.99 -3.30 29.02
N ARG A 515 15.55 -2.23 29.69
CA ARG A 515 15.51 -2.17 31.17
C ARG A 515 14.53 -3.18 31.79
N LYS A 516 13.57 -3.71 31.01
CA LYS A 516 12.64 -4.76 31.45
C LYS A 516 13.26 -6.16 31.33
N LYS A 517 14.03 -6.43 30.27
CA LYS A 517 14.75 -7.71 30.08
C LYS A 517 15.79 -8.01 31.16
N ARG A 518 16.33 -6.97 31.83
CA ARG A 518 17.29 -7.10 32.95
C ARG A 518 16.67 -7.20 34.35
N LYS A 519 15.35 -7.00 34.47
CA LYS A 519 14.62 -7.09 35.76
C LYS A 519 13.85 -8.40 35.91
N ARG A 520 13.99 -9.29 34.93
CA ARG A 520 13.62 -10.70 34.97
C ARG A 520 14.92 -11.48 34.95
#